data_AF-A0AAN8LWA1-F1
#
_entry.id   AF-A0AAN8LWA1-F1
#
_cell.length_a   1.000
_cell.length_b   1.000
_cell.length_c   1.000
_cell.angle_alpha   90.00
_cell.angle_beta   90.00
_cell.angle_gamma   90.00
#
_symmetry.space_group_name_H-M   'P 1'
#
loop_
_entity.id
_entity.type
_entity.pdbx_description
1 polymer ?
#
loop_
_entity_poly.entity_id
_entity_poly.type
_entity_poly.pdbx_seq_one_letter_code
_entity_poly.pdbx_strand_id
1 'polypeptide(L)' 'MAPFANAELWLEYFPPQAVKDLKMMGVKVDWQGSFITTVVNPFYDSFVRWQFITLKERKKIKFGKR' A
#
# COMPACT_ATOMS: atom_id res chain seq x y z
N MET A 1 13.39 -23.96 -4.47
CA MET A 1 12.28 -23.01 -4.76
C MET A 1 12.86 -21.62 -4.84
N ALA A 2 12.47 -20.81 -5.83
CA ALA A 2 12.98 -19.45 -5.97
C ALA A 2 12.33 -18.54 -4.89
N PRO A 3 13.09 -17.92 -3.97
CA PRO A 3 12.58 -17.21 -2.80
C PRO A 3 11.90 -15.86 -3.11
N PHE A 4 11.50 -15.61 -4.36
CA PHE A 4 10.81 -14.38 -4.77
C PHE A 4 9.77 -14.63 -5.86
N ALA A 5 9.38 -15.90 -6.07
CA ALA A 5 8.35 -16.25 -7.05
C ALA A 5 6.94 -15.85 -6.59
N ASN A 6 6.68 -15.78 -5.28
CA ASN A 6 5.43 -15.27 -4.72
C ASN A 6 5.59 -13.78 -4.36
N ALA A 7 4.66 -12.95 -4.82
CA ALA A 7 4.63 -11.51 -4.55
C ALA A 7 4.46 -11.18 -3.05
N GLU A 8 3.83 -12.05 -2.26
CA GLU A 8 3.62 -11.84 -0.83
C GLU A 8 4.94 -11.70 -0.06
N LEU A 9 5.94 -12.49 -0.44
CA LEU A 9 7.26 -12.46 0.18
C LEU A 9 7.98 -11.12 -0.04
N TRP A 10 7.67 -10.41 -1.14
CA TRP A 10 8.20 -9.07 -1.37
C TRP A 10 7.65 -8.05 -0.36
N LEU A 11 6.38 -8.21 0.04
CA LEU A 11 5.71 -7.31 0.99
C LEU A 11 6.23 -7.48 2.42
N GLU A 12 6.77 -8.65 2.77
CA GLU A 12 7.40 -8.88 4.06
C GLU A 12 8.85 -8.40 4.08
N TYR A 13 9.59 -8.59 2.97
CA TYR A 13 11.02 -8.35 2.92
C TYR A 13 11.41 -6.87 2.72
N PHE A 14 10.81 -6.19 1.74
CA PHE A 14 11.28 -4.87 1.33
C PHE A 14 10.83 -3.70 2.22
N PRO A 15 9.62 -3.65 2.79
CA PRO A 15 9.21 -2.52 3.61
C PRO A 15 10.11 -2.26 4.84
N PRO A 16 10.52 -3.27 5.62
CA PRO A 16 11.49 -3.07 6.71
C PRO A 16 12.84 -2.54 6.21
N GLN A 17 13.30 -3.00 5.04
CA GLN A 17 14.55 -2.55 4.43
C GLN A 17 14.48 -1.09 4.00
N ALA A 18 13.37 -0.67 3.36
CA ALA A 18 13.16 0.73 3.00
C ALA A 18 13.14 1.66 4.23
N VAL A 19 12.49 1.24 5.32
CA VAL A 19 12.50 1.99 6.59
C VAL A 19 13.92 2.10 7.16
N LYS A 20 14.71 1.02 7.11
CA LYS A 20 16.11 1.02 7.54
C LYS A 20 16.93 2.03 6.72
N ASP A 21 16.77 2.02 5.40
CA ASP A 21 17.51 2.90 4.50
C ASP A 21 17.18 4.38 4.75
N LEU A 22 15.89 4.70 4.94
CA LEU A 22 15.47 6.06 5.26
C LEU A 22 15.95 6.51 6.65
N LYS A 23 15.96 5.62 7.65
CA LYS A 23 16.54 5.92 8.96
C LYS A 23 18.05 6.21 8.87
N MET A 24 18.79 5.45 8.06
CA MET A 24 20.21 5.72 7.80
C MET A 24 20.42 7.05 7.08
N MET A 25 19.52 7.43 6.19
CA MET A 25 19.54 8.73 5.51
C MET A 25 19.28 9.91 6.48
N GLY A 26 18.66 9.66 7.63
CA GLY A 26 18.39 10.70 8.64
C GLY A 26 17.16 11.56 8.34
N VAL A 27 16.18 11.04 7.59
CA VAL A 27 14.94 11.77 7.32
C VAL A 27 14.11 11.95 8.59
N LYS A 28 13.45 13.11 8.73
CA LYS A 28 12.57 13.43 9.87
C LYS A 28 11.15 12.93 9.61
N VAL A 29 10.96 11.62 9.73
CA VAL A 29 9.67 10.95 9.50
C VAL A 29 9.13 10.36 10.81
N ASP A 30 7.82 10.48 11.03
CA ASP A 30 7.12 9.72 12.07
C ASP A 30 6.79 8.32 11.54
N TRP A 31 7.42 7.31 12.12
CA TRP A 31 7.30 5.93 11.69
C TRP A 31 5.99 5.27 12.13
N GLN A 32 5.30 5.82 13.13
CA GLN A 32 4.04 5.24 13.63
C GLN A 32 2.92 5.29 12.59
N GLY A 33 3.01 6.23 11.65
CA GLY A 33 2.09 6.36 10.50
C GLY A 33 2.47 5.54 9.27
N SER A 34 3.44 4.62 9.35
CA SER A 34 3.86 3.81 8.20
C SER A 34 2.87 2.67 7.91
N PHE A 35 2.55 2.43 6.63
CA PHE A 35 1.62 1.38 6.22
C PHE A 35 1.95 0.79 4.83
N ILE A 36 1.39 -0.38 4.52
CA ILE A 36 1.46 -1.05 3.21
C ILE A 36 0.11 -0.84 2.47
N THR A 37 0.16 -0.74 1.14
CA THR A 37 -0.98 -0.32 0.29
C THR A 37 -1.79 -1.48 -0.31
N THR A 38 -1.42 -2.73 -0.04
CA THR A 38 -2.10 -3.91 -0.58
C THR A 38 -3.21 -4.38 0.35
N VAL A 39 -4.00 -5.36 -0.11
CA VAL A 39 -5.06 -6.01 0.67
C VAL A 39 -4.56 -6.68 1.95
N VAL A 40 -3.24 -6.86 2.10
CA VAL A 40 -2.60 -7.36 3.33
C VAL A 40 -2.83 -6.40 4.51
N ASN A 41 -3.02 -5.10 4.23
CA ASN A 41 -3.41 -4.13 5.24
C ASN A 41 -4.93 -3.88 5.20
N PRO A 42 -5.71 -4.49 6.10
CA PRO A 42 -7.17 -4.38 6.08
C PRO A 42 -7.65 -2.94 6.31
N PHE A 43 -6.92 -2.13 7.09
CA PHE A 43 -7.31 -0.74 7.34
C PHE A 43 -7.21 0.11 6.07
N TYR A 44 -6.10 -0.03 5.35
CA TYR A 44 -5.90 0.68 4.08
C TYR A 44 -6.86 0.19 3.00
N ASP A 45 -7.10 -1.12 2.93
CA ASP A 45 -8.07 -1.70 1.98
C ASP A 45 -9.49 -1.17 2.24
N SER A 46 -9.94 -1.13 3.51
CA SER A 46 -11.21 -0.53 3.89
C SER A 46 -11.30 0.96 3.51
N PHE A 47 -10.22 1.72 3.70
CA PHE A 47 -10.16 3.13 3.30
C PHE A 47 -10.30 3.30 1.78
N VAL A 48 -9.57 2.51 0.98
CA VAL A 48 -9.67 2.56 -0.48
C VAL A 48 -11.07 2.14 -0.95
N ARG A 49 -11.67 1.11 -0.35
CA ARG A 49 -13.06 0.73 -0.68
C ARG A 49 -14.03 1.88 -0.44
N TRP A 50 -13.96 2.53 0.72
CA TRP A 50 -14.77 3.72 1.00
C TRP A 50 -14.55 4.81 -0.05
N GLN A 51 -13.29 5.12 -0.39
CA GLN A 51 -12.95 6.13 -1.40
C GLN A 51 -13.62 5.82 -2.75
N PHE A 52 -13.54 4.58 -3.22
CA PHE A 52 -14.11 4.18 -4.51
C PHE A 52 -15.65 4.16 -4.49
N ILE A 53 -16.28 3.78 -3.37
CA ILE A 53 -17.73 3.88 -3.21
C ILE A 53 -18.17 5.36 -3.33
N THR A 54 -17.52 6.27 -2.59
CA THR A 54 -17.83 7.70 -2.65
C THR A 54 -17.61 8.30 -4.04
N LEU A 55 -16.55 7.90 -4.75
CA LEU A 55 -16.29 8.35 -6.11
C LEU A 55 -17.35 7.85 -7.10
N LYS A 56 -17.85 6.62 -6.91
CA LYS A 56 -18.94 6.06 -7.70
C LYS A 56 -20.23 6.83 -7.48
N GLU A 57 -20.59 7.10 -6.22
CA GLU A 57 -21.76 7.91 -5.85
C GLU A 57 -21.73 9.30 -6.47
N ARG A 58 -20.54 9.93 -6.52
CA ARG A 58 -20.32 11.25 -7.13
C ARG A 58 -20.22 11.21 -8.67
N LYS A 59 -20.51 10.07 -9.31
CA LYS A 59 -20.42 9.85 -10.77
C LYS A 59 -19.03 10.20 -11.34
N LYS A 60 -17.97 10.05 -10.53
CA LYS A 60 -16.58 10.29 -10.95
C LYS A 60 -15.91 9.05 -11.52
N ILE A 61 -16.47 7.86 -11.27
CA ILE A 61 -16.06 6.60 -11.90
C ILE A 61 -17.01 6.30 -13.05
N LYS A 62 -16.46 6.11 -14.25
CA LYS A 62 -17.20 5.71 -15.46
C LYS A 62 -16.65 4.39 -15.97
N PHE A 63 -17.56 3.53 -16.45
CA PHE A 63 -17.21 2.31 -17.16
C PHE A 63 -17.50 2.50 -18.66
N GLY A 64 -16.60 2.06 -19.52
CA GLY A 64 -16.69 2.19 -20.97
C GLY A 64 -15.51 1.49 -21.65
N LYS A 65 -15.61 1.21 -22.95
CA LYS A 65 -14.49 0.67 -23.72
C LYS A 65 -13.32 1.66 -23.69
N ARG A 66 -12.12 1.14 -23.42
CA ARG A 66 -10.85 1.88 -23.42
C ARG A 66 -9.97 1.31 -24.52
#